data_AF-A0A2A4ZEF8-F1
#
_entry.id   AF-A0A2A4ZEF8-F1
#
_cell.length_a   1.000
_cell.length_b   1.000
_cell.length_c   1.000
_cell.angle_alpha   90.00
_cell.angle_beta   90.00
_cell.angle_gamma   90.00
#
_symmetry.space_group_name_H-M   'P 1'
#
loop_
_entity.id
_entity.type
_entity.pdbx_description
1 polymer ?
#
loop_
_entity_poly.entity_id
_entity_poly.type
_entity_poly.pdbx_seq_one_letter_code
_entity_poly.pdbx_strand_id
1 'polypeptide(L)' 'MAFKVRGYGTGLVMAYKRLEQNMFKWPAIKDGVLRLDPAQFEALFAGLDWRRVTALETRPPAAAE' A
#
# COMPACT_ATOMS: atom_id res chain seq x y z
N MET A 1 -2.78 8.44 -11.97
CA MET A 1 -3.60 7.33 -11.41
C MET A 1 -4.72 7.92 -10.59
N ALA A 2 -5.97 7.57 -10.88
CA ALA A 2 -7.12 8.05 -10.11
C ALA A 2 -7.76 6.88 -9.35
N PHE A 3 -7.97 7.07 -8.06
CA PHE A 3 -8.71 6.15 -7.21
C PHE A 3 -10.12 6.67 -7.01
N LYS A 4 -11.11 5.79 -7.09
CA LYS A 4 -12.43 6.13 -6.59
C LYS A 4 -12.54 5.64 -5.15
N VAL A 5 -12.77 6.60 -4.27
CA VAL A 5 -12.85 6.41 -2.83
C VAL A 5 -14.29 6.60 -2.40
N ARG A 6 -14.86 5.66 -1.64
CA ARG A 6 -16.19 5.76 -1.05
C ARG A 6 -16.09 5.60 0.46
N GLY A 7 -16.63 6.56 1.21
CA GLY A 7 -16.77 6.49 2.66
C GLY A 7 -18.12 5.88 3.06
N TYR A 8 -18.15 5.20 4.20
CA TYR A 8 -19.35 4.52 4.74
C TYR A 8 -19.87 5.14 6.05
N GLY A 9 -19.40 6.34 6.43
CA GLY A 9 -19.85 7.03 7.66
C GLY A 9 -19.32 6.44 8.97
N THR A 10 -18.56 5.34 8.91
CA THR A 10 -17.99 4.62 10.07
C THR A 10 -16.47 4.80 10.20
N GLY A 11 -15.87 5.70 9.42
CA GLY A 11 -14.41 5.80 9.26
C GLY A 11 -13.82 4.75 8.31
N LEU A 12 -14.61 3.78 7.86
CA LEU A 12 -14.22 2.84 6.80
C LEU A 12 -14.24 3.50 5.43
N VAL A 13 -13.21 3.18 4.65
CA VAL A 13 -13.02 3.68 3.29
C VAL A 13 -12.75 2.51 2.36
N MET A 14 -13.47 2.46 1.24
CA MET A 14 -13.17 1.56 0.14
C MET A 14 -12.53 2.35 -0.99
N ALA A 15 -11.31 1.96 -1.35
CA ALA A 15 -10.62 2.45 -2.53
C ALA A 15 -10.58 1.32 -3.56
N TYR A 16 -10.96 1.62 -4.81
CA TYR A 16 -10.80 0.68 -5.92
C TYR A 16 -10.10 1.35 -7.10
N LYS A 17 -9.30 0.55 -7.81
CA LYS A 17 -8.53 0.96 -8.99
C LYS A 17 -8.67 -0.11 -10.05
N ARG A 18 -9.00 0.30 -11.28
CA ARG A 18 -9.01 -0.59 -12.44
C ARG A 18 -7.57 -0.83 -12.87
N LEU A 19 -7.21 -2.09 -13.04
CA LEU A 19 -5.90 -2.47 -13.53
C LEU A 19 -6.05 -2.77 -15.02
N GLU A 20 -5.36 -1.99 -15.85
CA GLU A 20 -5.47 -2.09 -17.31
C GLU A 20 -4.56 -3.21 -17.88
N GLN A 21 -3.45 -3.54 -17.20
CA GLN A 21 -2.44 -4.48 -17.72
C GLN A 21 -1.95 -5.54 -16.71
N ASN A 22 -2.18 -5.33 -15.41
CA ASN A 22 -1.63 -6.18 -14.35
C ASN A 22 -2.74 -6.77 -13.46
N MET A 23 -2.50 -7.95 -12.90
CA MET A 23 -3.39 -8.54 -11.91
C MET A 23 -2.88 -8.22 -10.50
N PHE A 24 -3.78 -7.75 -9.64
CA PHE A 24 -3.45 -7.48 -8.25
C PHE A 24 -3.58 -8.75 -7.43
N LYS A 25 -2.45 -9.24 -6.91
CA LYS A 25 -2.43 -10.41 -6.04
C LYS A 25 -2.37 -9.95 -4.59
N TRP A 26 -3.46 -10.20 -3.87
CA TRP A 26 -3.44 -10.13 -2.42
C TRP A 26 -2.52 -11.25 -1.88
N PRO A 27 -1.68 -10.96 -0.88
CA PRO A 27 -0.96 -11.99 -0.16
C PRO A 27 -1.93 -12.81 0.69
N ALA A 28 -1.46 -13.93 1.24
CA ALA A 28 -2.22 -14.67 2.22
C ALA A 28 -2.52 -13.76 3.42
N ILE A 29 -3.81 -13.49 3.63
CA ILE A 29 -4.26 -12.73 4.79
C ILE A 29 -4.10 -13.65 6.00
N LYS A 30 -3.25 -13.26 6.95
CA LYS A 30 -3.08 -13.97 8.22
C LYS A 30 -3.90 -13.24 9.29
N ASP A 31 -4.71 -13.97 10.03
CA ASP A 31 -5.56 -13.42 11.11
C ASP A 31 -6.49 -12.29 10.66
N GLY A 32 -6.89 -12.27 9.37
CA GLY A 32 -7.74 -11.22 8.82
C GLY A 32 -7.04 -9.88 8.55
N VAL A 33 -5.73 -9.77 8.81
CA VAL A 33 -4.97 -8.51 8.71
C VAL A 33 -3.77 -8.64 7.78
N LEU A 34 -3.59 -7.64 6.91
CA LEU A 34 -2.35 -7.46 6.14
C LEU A 34 -1.54 -6.34 6.77
N ARG A 35 -0.32 -6.64 7.24
CA ARG A 35 0.66 -5.63 7.66
C ARG A 35 1.53 -5.26 6.48
N LEU A 36 1.61 -3.96 6.18
CA LEU A 36 2.50 -3.39 5.17
C LEU A 36 3.35 -2.32 5.82
N ASP A 37 4.62 -2.28 5.45
CA ASP A 37 5.48 -1.13 5.70
C ASP A 37 5.09 0.05 4.78
N PRO A 38 5.37 1.33 5.12
CA PRO A 38 5.06 2.47 4.25
C PRO A 38 5.53 2.29 2.80
N ALA A 39 6.74 1.76 2.57
CA ALA A 39 7.24 1.54 1.21
C ALA A 39 6.40 0.52 0.42
N GLN A 40 5.93 -0.53 1.10
CA GLN A 40 5.06 -1.54 0.51
C GLN A 40 3.66 -0.99 0.24
N PHE A 41 3.12 -0.17 1.16
CA PHE A 41 1.85 0.51 0.98
C PHE A 41 1.90 1.48 -0.22
N GLU A 42 2.94 2.29 -0.34
CA GLU A 42 3.09 3.19 -1.49
C GLU A 42 3.21 2.43 -2.80
N ALA A 43 3.99 1.35 -2.85
CA ALA A 43 4.09 0.51 -4.04
C ALA A 43 2.74 -0.12 -4.42
N LEU A 44 1.99 -0.60 -3.43
CA LEU A 44 0.64 -1.13 -3.60
C LEU A 44 -0.29 -0.08 -4.20
N PHE A 45 -0.23 1.14 -3.67
CA PHE A 45 -1.06 2.27 -4.11
C PHE A 45 -0.64 2.77 -5.50
N ALA A 46 0.66 2.81 -5.79
CA ALA A 46 1.17 3.04 -7.13
C ALA A 46 0.80 1.90 -8.09
N GLY A 47 0.31 0.75 -7.63
CA GLY A 47 0.01 -0.41 -8.50
C GLY A 47 1.28 -1.05 -9.06
N LEU A 48 2.42 -0.82 -8.43
CA LEU A 48 3.67 -1.53 -8.68
C LEU A 48 3.61 -2.91 -8.02
N ASP A 49 4.54 -3.81 -8.39
CA ASP A 49 4.67 -5.08 -7.69
C ASP A 49 5.30 -4.86 -6.30
N TRP A 50 4.45 -4.51 -5.34
CA TRP A 50 4.80 -4.24 -3.95
C TRP A 50 5.55 -5.39 -3.27
N ARG A 51 5.42 -6.63 -3.76
CA ARG A 51 6.15 -7.81 -3.23
C ARG A 51 7.65 -7.75 -3.55
N ARG A 52 8.03 -6.95 -4.55
CA ARG A 52 9.43 -6.72 -4.94
C ARG A 52 10.00 -5.47 -4.29
N VAL A 53 9.17 -4.72 -3.55
CA VAL A 53 9.61 -3.54 -2.81
C VAL A 53 10.10 -3.97 -1.44
N THR A 54 11.42 -3.91 -1.27
CA THR A 54 12.06 -4.00 0.03
C THR A 54 12.20 -2.58 0.57
N ALA A 55 11.70 -2.33 1.78
CA ALA A 55 11.93 -1.07 2.45
C ALA A 55 13.46 -0.90 2.64
N LEU A 56 14.02 0.18 2.08
CA LEU A 56 15.36 0.59 2.44
C LEU A 56 15.30 1.06 3.90
N GLU A 57 16.21 0.57 4.75
CA GLU A 57 16.34 1.13 6.10
C GLU A 57 16.61 2.63 5.97
N THR A 58 15.63 3.43 6.36
CA THR A 58 15.82 4.87 6.47
C THR A 58 16.64 5.09 7.72
N ARG A 59 17.95 5.30 7.54
CA ARG A 59 18.81 5.77 8.62
C ARG A 59 18.17 7.07 9.14
N PRO A 60 17.82 7.16 10.44
CA PRO A 60 17.27 8.40 10.97
C PRO A 60 18.23 9.54 10.64
N PRO A 61 17.72 10.71 10.20
CA PRO A 61 18.58 11.84 9.90
C PRO A 61 19.47 12.08 11.12
N ALA A 62 20.79 12.07 10.93
CA ALA A 62 21.70 12.54 11.97
C ALA A 62 21.23 13.96 12.30
N ALA A 63 20.86 14.19 13.55
CA ALA A 63 20.43 15.50 14.00
C ALA A 63 21.46 16.53 13.51
N ALA A 64 21.00 17.52 12.74
CA ALA A 64 21.82 18.68 12.45
C ALA A 64 22.01 19.42 13.78
N GLU A 65 23.25 19.47 14.25
CA GLU A 65 23.68 20.27 15.41
C GLU A 65 23.52 21.77 15.12
#